data_AF-A0A965NQR4-F1
#
_entry.id   AF-A0A965NQR4-F1
#
_cell.length_a   1.000
_cell.length_b   1.000
_cell.length_c   1.000
_cell.angle_alpha   90.00
_cell.angle_beta   90.00
_cell.angle_gamma   90.00
#
_symmetry.space_group_name_H-M   'P 1'
#
loop_
_entity.id
_entity.type
_entity.pdbx_description
1 polymer ?
#
loop_
_entity_poly.entity_id
_entity_poly.type
_entity_poly.pdbx_seq_one_letter_code
_entity_poly.pdbx_strand_id
1 'polypeptide(L)' 'TRPAEFEGRAVPEVLRSGDHARIERWRLAQSLHRTIAARPDLIERRGGLSDREKRLLEEFPAVPYPESSL' A
#
# COMPACT_ATOMS: atom_id res chain seq x y z
N THR A 1 20.93 -18.43 -1.23
CA THR A 1 20.61 -17.69 0.02
C THR A 1 20.33 -16.26 -0.38
N ARG A 2 19.09 -15.80 -0.29
CA ARG A 2 18.72 -14.41 -0.66
C ARG A 2 18.98 -13.52 0.57
N PRO A 3 19.75 -12.43 0.45
CA PRO A 3 20.12 -11.63 1.61
C PRO A 3 18.88 -11.00 2.23
N ALA A 4 18.90 -10.82 3.56
CA ALA A 4 17.80 -10.26 4.34
C ALA A 4 17.60 -8.74 4.14
N GLU A 5 18.40 -8.13 3.27
CA GLU A 5 18.45 -6.69 3.05
C GLU A 5 18.64 -6.40 1.55
N PHE A 6 17.71 -5.64 0.97
CA PHE A 6 17.86 -5.03 -0.35
C PHE A 6 17.91 -3.51 -0.12
N GLU A 7 19.08 -2.93 -0.42
CA GLU A 7 19.35 -1.49 -0.38
C GLU A 7 19.06 -0.73 0.94
N GLY A 8 19.44 -1.29 2.09
CA GLY A 8 19.57 -0.52 3.35
C GLY A 8 18.27 0.09 3.91
N ARG A 9 17.10 -0.40 3.50
CA ARG A 9 15.80 0.18 3.89
C ARG A 9 14.89 -0.90 4.48
N ALA A 10 14.23 -0.58 5.58
CA ALA A 10 13.45 -1.53 6.35
C ALA A 10 12.24 -2.05 5.55
N VAL A 11 12.20 -3.36 5.32
CA VAL A 11 10.99 -4.04 4.85
C VAL A 11 9.90 -3.81 5.91
N PRO A 12 8.74 -3.24 5.54
CA PRO A 12 7.64 -3.01 6.46
C PRO A 12 7.25 -4.32 7.12
N GLU A 13 7.00 -4.22 8.42
CA GLU A 13 6.71 -5.35 9.29
C GLU A 13 5.54 -6.21 8.77
N VAL A 14 4.56 -5.60 8.08
CA VAL A 14 3.45 -6.33 7.44
C VAL A 14 3.93 -7.39 6.44
N LEU A 15 5.00 -7.13 5.69
CA LEU A 15 5.57 -8.07 4.73
C LEU A 15 6.49 -9.12 5.40
N ARG A 16 6.87 -8.91 6.66
CA ARG A 16 7.71 -9.85 7.44
C ARG A 16 6.90 -10.87 8.24
N SER A 17 5.62 -10.59 8.48
CA SER A 17 4.74 -11.39 9.34
C SER A 17 4.22 -12.70 8.73
N GLY A 18 4.28 -12.87 7.40
CA GLY A 18 3.71 -14.04 6.71
C GLY A 18 2.17 -14.08 6.65
N ASP A 19 1.48 -13.07 7.17
CA ASP A 19 0.02 -12.97 7.10
C ASP A 19 -0.42 -12.50 5.70
N HIS A 20 -0.76 -13.46 4.85
CA HIS A 20 -1.23 -13.21 3.50
C HIS A 20 -2.45 -12.27 3.43
N ALA A 21 -3.38 -12.36 4.39
CA ALA A 21 -4.56 -11.50 4.39
C ALA A 21 -4.20 -10.05 4.73
N ARG A 22 -3.25 -9.84 5.64
CA ARG A 22 -2.72 -8.52 5.96
C ARG A 22 -1.90 -7.94 4.81
N ILE A 23 -1.13 -8.76 4.10
CA ILE A 23 -0.37 -8.36 2.90
C ILE A 23 -1.31 -7.89 1.79
N GLU A 24 -2.38 -8.63 1.50
CA GLU A 24 -3.34 -8.24 0.46
C GLU A 24 -4.09 -6.94 0.81
N ARG A 25 -4.46 -6.76 2.09
CA ARG A 25 -5.03 -5.49 2.57
C ARG A 25 -4.05 -4.33 2.42
N TRP A 26 -2.78 -4.54 2.76
CA TRP A 26 -1.74 -3.51 2.59
C TRP A 26 -1.55 -3.15 1.12
N ARG A 27 -1.47 -4.13 0.22
CA ARG A 27 -1.34 -3.91 -1.23
C ARG A 27 -2.50 -3.10 -1.80
N LEU A 28 -3.73 -3.43 -1.38
CA LEU A 28 -4.92 -2.70 -1.77
C LEU A 28 -4.85 -1.24 -1.30
N ALA A 29 -4.43 -0.99 -0.06
CA ALA A 29 -4.28 0.36 0.48
C ALA A 29 -3.25 1.18 -0.31
N GLN A 30 -2.08 0.60 -0.61
CA GLN A 30 -1.05 1.29 -1.38
C GLN A 30 -1.50 1.57 -2.82
N SER A 31 -2.26 0.66 -3.44
CA SER A 31 -2.86 0.90 -4.75
C SER A 31 -3.82 2.08 -4.71
N LEU A 32 -4.70 2.14 -3.70
CA LEU A 32 -5.62 3.25 -3.49
C LEU A 32 -4.91 4.57 -3.26
N HIS A 33 -3.87 4.60 -2.40
CA HIS A 33 -3.04 5.80 -2.20
C HIS A 33 -2.45 6.30 -3.51
N ARG A 34 -1.90 5.41 -4.35
CA ARG A 34 -1.38 5.75 -5.67
C ARG A 34 -2.48 6.29 -6.60
N THR A 35 -3.65 5.66 -6.62
CA THR A 35 -4.77 6.14 -7.43
C THR A 35 -5.24 7.51 -6.97
N ILE A 36 -5.36 7.76 -5.67
CA ILE A 36 -5.76 9.07 -5.13
C ILE A 36 -4.73 10.14 -5.49
N ALA A 37 -3.43 9.83 -5.39
CA ALA A 37 -2.36 10.78 -5.70
C ALA A 37 -2.24 11.08 -7.20
N ALA A 38 -2.33 10.06 -8.05
CA ALA A 38 -2.08 10.20 -9.49
C ALA A 38 -3.35 10.49 -10.31
N ARG A 39 -4.51 9.95 -9.89
CA ARG A 39 -5.78 9.94 -10.62
C ARG A 39 -6.99 10.06 -9.67
N PRO A 40 -7.08 11.15 -8.89
CA PRO A 40 -8.20 11.37 -7.96
C PRO A 40 -9.56 11.35 -8.69
N ASP A 41 -9.59 11.75 -9.97
CA ASP A 41 -10.77 11.71 -10.83
C ASP A 41 -11.40 10.32 -10.93
N LEU A 42 -10.61 9.24 -10.87
CA LEU A 42 -11.13 7.87 -10.92
C LEU A 42 -11.89 7.50 -9.64
N ILE A 43 -11.45 8.03 -8.50
CA ILE A 43 -12.12 7.85 -7.21
C ILE A 43 -13.41 8.66 -7.18
N GLU A 44 -13.39 9.90 -7.68
CA GLU A 44 -14.57 10.75 -7.76
C GLU A 44 -15.64 10.15 -8.69
N ARG A 45 -15.26 9.68 -9.88
CA ARG A 45 -16.18 9.12 -10.89
C ARG A 45 -16.94 7.88 -10.42
N ARG A 46 -16.38 7.09 -9.51
CA ARG A 46 -17.04 5.91 -8.94
C ARG A 46 -17.87 6.23 -7.69
N GLY A 47 -17.96 7.49 -7.27
CA GLY A 47 -18.71 7.92 -6.08
C GLY A 47 -17.89 8.00 -4.79
N GLY A 48 -16.55 8.07 -4.89
CA GLY A 48 -15.65 8.24 -3.76
C GLY A 48 -15.06 6.94 -3.21
N LEU A 49 -14.55 7.02 -1.98
CA LEU A 49 -14.08 5.87 -1.20
C LEU A 49 -15.22 5.28 -0.38
N SER A 50 -15.37 3.97 -0.42
CA SER A 50 -16.24 3.25 0.50
C SER A 50 -15.69 3.30 1.93
N ASP A 51 -16.53 3.06 2.93
CA ASP A 51 -16.09 3.08 4.33
C ASP A 51 -15.08 1.98 4.65
N ARG A 52 -15.13 0.86 3.92
CA ARG A 52 -14.12 -0.20 4.03
C ARG A 52 -12.76 0.29 3.53
N GLU A 53 -12.73 1.02 2.41
CA GLU A 53 -11.49 1.57 1.86
C GLU A 53 -10.94 2.69 2.74
N LYS A 54 -11.79 3.57 3.29
CA LYS A 54 -11.35 4.59 4.25
C LYS A 54 -10.64 3.96 5.46
N ARG A 55 -11.26 2.96 6.09
CA ARG A 55 -10.64 2.19 7.19
C ARG A 55 -9.34 1.53 6.78
N LEU A 56 -9.25 1.06 5.54
CA LEU A 56 -8.03 0.45 5.02
C LEU A 56 -6.89 1.48 4.88
N LEU A 57 -7.20 2.71 4.45
CA LEU A 57 -6.22 3.80 4.35
C LEU A 57 -5.78 4.31 5.73
N GLU A 58 -6.66 4.24 6.73
CA GLU A 58 -6.32 4.51 8.14
C GLU A 58 -5.41 3.41 8.72
N GLU A 59 -5.73 2.13 8.46
CA GLU A 59 -4.95 0.97 8.92
C GLU A 59 -3.55 0.94 8.26
N PHE A 60 -3.46 1.36 7.00
CA PHE A 60 -2.23 1.36 6.23
C PHE A 60 -1.99 2.74 5.60
N PRO A 61 -1.33 3.67 6.33
CA PRO A 61 -1.00 4.98 5.79
C PRO A 61 -0.10 4.86 4.56
N ALA A 62 -0.07 5.92 3.75
CA ALA A 62 0.82 6.00 2.60
C ALA A 62 2.26 5.89 3.12
N VAL A 63 2.89 4.76 2.85
CA VAL A 63 4.32 4.61 3.10
C VAL A 63 5.03 5.17 1.87
N PRO A 64 5.98 6.10 2.03
CA PRO A 64 6.87 6.46 0.95
C PRO A 64 7.77 5.24 0.70
N TYR A 65 7.27 4.31 -0.09
CA TYR A 65 8.12 3.29 -0.67
C TYR A 65 8.94 3.97 -1.75
N PRO A 66 10.28 3.82 -1.76
CA PRO A 66 11.03 4.22 -2.93
C PRO A 66 10.46 3.41 -4.10
N GLU A 67 10.05 4.10 -5.16
CA GLU A 67 9.68 3.44 -6.41
C GLU A 67 10.80 2.46 -6.73
N SER A 68 10.43 1.19 -6.91
CA SER A 68 11.35 0.19 -7.43
C SER A 68 11.79 0.73 -8.78
N SER A 69 12.98 1.33 -8.82
CA SER A 69 13.64 1.69 -10.07
C SER A 69 13.90 0.35 -10.76
N LEU A 70 12.99 -0.01 -11.66
CA LEU A 70 13.28 -0.97 -12.72
C LEU A 70 14.24 -0.31 -13.73
#